data_AF-A0A7Y3F4A1-F1
#
_entry.id   AF-A0A7Y3F4A1-F1
#
_cell.length_a   1.000
_cell.length_b   1.000
_cell.length_c   1.000
_cell.angle_alpha   90.00
_cell.angle_beta   90.00
_cell.angle_gamma   90.00
#
_symmetry.space_group_name_H-M   'P 1'
#
loop_
_entity.id
_entity.type
_entity.pdbx_description
1 polymer ?
#
loop_
_entity_poly.entity_id
_entity_poly.type
_entity_poly.pdbx_seq_one_letter_code
_entity_poly.pdbx_strand_id
1 'polypeptide(L)'
;MKSWGVLLILLLHGMYQPVAWSQVAVQEDASGLPLNFFKDQDPLMIQLKYSIKEVKSQTNDSTYLASKLWYKDNTETWDSVRIKLRARGNYRRANCYFAPLKLKLKKADARGTIFEGNTKFKLVLPCLMEKNNDDFVLKEYLAYKLYEIIASYHFKTRLTRIDLIEERRKRTNTHQI
;
A
#
# COMPACT_ATOMS: atom_id res chain seq x y z
N MET A 1 -63.04 5.40 53.14
CA MET A 1 -63.66 6.49 52.38
C MET A 1 -62.91 6.67 51.07
N LYS A 2 -63.66 6.96 50.00
CA LYS A 2 -63.28 6.93 48.58
C LYS A 2 -62.08 7.83 48.25
N SER A 3 -61.19 7.35 47.38
CA SER A 3 -60.55 8.20 46.38
C SER A 3 -60.26 7.37 45.12
N TRP A 4 -60.96 7.72 44.05
CA TRP A 4 -60.71 7.27 42.68
C TRP A 4 -59.62 8.16 42.09
N GLY A 5 -58.52 7.55 41.66
CA GLY A 5 -57.45 8.21 40.90
C GLY A 5 -57.39 7.63 39.50
N VAL A 6 -57.80 8.47 38.54
CA VAL A 6 -58.02 8.23 37.11
C VAL A 6 -56.82 7.59 36.39
N LEU A 7 -57.18 6.64 35.53
CA LEU A 7 -56.42 6.02 34.45
C LEU A 7 -55.85 7.08 33.49
N LEU A 8 -54.53 7.08 33.24
CA LEU A 8 -53.97 7.68 32.02
C LEU A 8 -52.87 6.78 31.45
N ILE A 9 -53.31 5.74 30.75
CA ILE A 9 -52.48 4.92 29.87
C ILE A 9 -52.18 5.78 28.64
N LEU A 10 -51.00 6.41 28.61
CA LEU A 10 -50.43 7.00 27.39
C LEU A 10 -49.69 5.92 26.62
N LEU A 11 -50.47 5.10 25.89
CA LEU A 11 -49.98 4.33 24.75
C LEU A 11 -49.76 5.30 23.58
N LEU A 12 -48.59 5.93 23.52
CA LEU A 12 -48.07 6.50 22.28
C LEU A 12 -47.25 5.44 21.58
N HIS A 13 -47.95 4.67 20.74
CA HIS A 13 -47.38 4.01 19.57
C HIS A 13 -46.85 5.09 18.62
N GLY A 14 -45.65 5.58 18.92
CA GLY A 14 -44.84 6.40 18.02
C GLY A 14 -43.81 5.51 17.37
N MET A 15 -44.13 5.03 16.17
CA MET A 15 -43.25 4.28 15.28
C MET A 15 -41.88 4.99 15.15
N TYR A 16 -40.87 4.51 15.88
CA TYR A 16 -39.48 4.72 15.52
C TYR A 16 -38.85 3.35 15.33
N GLN A 17 -39.06 2.82 14.14
CA GLN A 17 -38.21 1.78 13.57
C GLN A 17 -36.92 2.46 13.12
N PRO A 18 -35.76 2.24 13.75
CA PRO A 18 -34.54 2.24 12.98
C PRO A 18 -34.55 0.95 12.15
N VAL A 19 -35.08 1.06 10.94
CA VAL A 19 -34.71 0.16 9.86
C VAL A 19 -33.23 0.41 9.60
N ALA A 20 -32.38 -0.38 10.25
CA ALA A 20 -30.97 -0.50 9.91
C ALA A 20 -30.56 -1.96 10.01
N TRP A 21 -31.33 -2.84 9.34
CA TRP A 21 -30.81 -4.09 8.83
C TRP A 21 -29.90 -3.77 7.64
N SER A 22 -28.64 -3.50 7.92
CA SER A 22 -27.56 -3.68 6.94
C SER A 22 -26.24 -3.89 7.65
N GLN A 23 -26.12 -5.02 8.34
CA GLN A 23 -24.88 -5.77 8.31
C GLN A 23 -25.23 -7.18 7.90
N VAL A 24 -25.27 -7.41 6.58
CA VAL A 24 -24.95 -8.74 6.06
C VAL A 24 -23.57 -9.04 6.61
N ALA A 25 -23.49 -9.98 7.55
CA ALA A 25 -22.24 -10.59 7.92
C ALA A 25 -21.62 -11.09 6.61
N VAL A 26 -20.49 -10.50 6.22
CA VAL A 26 -19.70 -11.02 5.10
C VAL A 26 -19.32 -12.43 5.52
N GLN A 27 -19.90 -13.40 4.82
CA GLN A 27 -19.53 -14.78 4.95
C GLN A 27 -18.05 -14.87 4.58
N GLU A 28 -17.19 -15.14 5.57
CA GLU A 28 -15.82 -15.54 5.31
C GLU A 28 -15.88 -16.95 4.72
N ASP A 29 -16.13 -16.99 3.41
CA ASP A 29 -15.94 -18.18 2.63
C ASP A 29 -14.45 -18.52 2.69
N ALA A 30 -14.14 -19.55 3.49
CA ALA A 30 -12.82 -20.11 3.70
C ALA A 30 -12.32 -20.87 2.45
N SER A 31 -12.28 -20.19 1.30
CA SER A 31 -11.66 -20.65 0.07
C SER A 31 -10.72 -19.55 -0.44
N GLY A 32 -9.49 -19.54 0.09
CA GLY A 32 -8.40 -18.68 -0.35
C GLY A 32 -8.62 -17.20 -0.03
N LEU A 33 -8.46 -16.82 1.24
CA LEU A 33 -8.34 -15.40 1.61
C LEU A 33 -7.24 -14.77 0.74
N PRO A 34 -7.51 -13.66 0.03
CA PRO A 34 -6.45 -12.98 -0.69
C PRO A 34 -5.39 -12.62 0.36
N LEU A 35 -4.16 -13.08 0.15
CA LEU A 35 -3.04 -12.74 0.99
C LEU A 35 -2.94 -11.21 0.98
N ASN A 36 -3.47 -10.57 2.01
CA ASN A 36 -3.61 -9.13 2.01
C ASN A 36 -2.24 -8.56 2.30
N PHE A 37 -1.55 -8.12 1.23
CA PHE A 37 -0.21 -7.55 1.26
C PHE A 37 0.09 -6.63 2.45
N PHE A 38 -0.91 -5.86 2.89
CA PHE A 38 -0.80 -4.87 3.97
C PHE A 38 -1.27 -5.36 5.34
N LYS A 39 -1.77 -6.59 5.50
CA LYS A 39 -2.06 -7.13 6.84
C LYS A 39 -0.76 -7.42 7.60
N ASP A 40 0.21 -7.97 6.90
CA ASP A 40 1.56 -8.17 7.42
C ASP A 40 2.32 -6.82 7.44
N GLN A 41 2.87 -6.48 8.60
CA GLN A 41 3.59 -5.23 8.84
C GLN A 41 5.11 -5.42 8.90
N ASP A 42 5.60 -6.67 8.83
CA ASP A 42 7.03 -6.93 8.81
C ASP A 42 7.65 -6.35 7.52
N PRO A 43 8.82 -5.69 7.59
CA PRO A 43 9.41 -5.08 6.40
C PRO A 43 9.65 -6.11 5.30
N LEU A 44 9.03 -5.89 4.13
CA LEU A 44 9.19 -6.78 2.98
C LEU A 44 10.57 -6.58 2.36
N MET A 45 11.36 -7.65 2.22
CA MET A 45 12.62 -7.59 1.47
C MET A 45 12.33 -7.71 -0.02
N ILE A 46 12.76 -6.72 -0.80
CA ILE A 46 12.64 -6.72 -2.25
C ILE A 46 13.97 -6.40 -2.91
N GLN A 47 14.11 -6.85 -4.16
CA GLN A 47 15.17 -6.40 -5.04
C GLN A 47 14.56 -5.83 -6.33
N LEU A 48 15.14 -4.72 -6.77
CA LEU A 48 14.75 -4.03 -8.00
C LEU A 48 15.97 -3.81 -8.88
N LYS A 49 15.77 -3.93 -10.20
CA LYS A 49 16.80 -3.63 -11.19
C LYS A 49 16.24 -2.71 -12.27
N TYR A 50 16.78 -1.49 -12.34
CA TYR A 50 16.40 -0.49 -13.35
C TYR A 50 17.41 0.65 -13.44
N SER A 51 17.37 1.39 -14.55
CA SER A 51 18.10 2.66 -14.66
C SER A 51 17.32 3.82 -14.05
N ILE A 52 17.87 4.44 -12.99
CA ILE A 52 17.30 5.64 -12.37
C ILE A 52 17.15 6.78 -13.38
N LYS A 53 18.16 6.96 -14.25
CA LYS A 53 18.13 7.99 -15.28
C LYS A 53 16.99 7.76 -16.26
N GLU A 54 16.84 6.54 -16.76
CA GLU A 54 15.82 6.24 -17.76
C GLU A 54 14.41 6.28 -17.18
N VAL A 55 14.19 5.76 -15.96
CA VAL A 55 12.86 5.87 -15.35
C VAL A 55 12.47 7.33 -15.16
N LYS A 56 13.42 8.21 -14.81
CA LYS A 56 13.18 9.64 -14.63
C LYS A 56 13.03 10.41 -15.95
N SER A 57 13.59 9.97 -17.08
CA SER A 57 13.51 10.71 -18.35
C SER A 57 12.50 10.13 -19.35
N GLN A 58 12.27 8.81 -19.34
CA GLN A 58 11.48 8.12 -20.36
C GLN A 58 10.05 7.78 -19.91
N THR A 59 9.73 7.89 -18.63
CA THR A 59 8.37 7.61 -18.12
C THR A 59 7.54 8.86 -17.92
N ASN A 60 6.22 8.77 -17.93
CA ASN A 60 5.32 9.88 -17.59
C ASN A 60 4.03 9.29 -16.99
N ASP A 61 2.93 10.03 -16.93
CA ASP A 61 1.71 9.50 -16.32
C ASP A 61 1.10 8.28 -17.03
N SER A 62 1.47 8.10 -18.29
CA SER A 62 0.99 7.05 -19.20
C SER A 62 2.07 6.01 -19.59
N THR A 63 3.35 6.38 -19.60
CA THR A 63 4.45 5.49 -20.01
C THR A 63 5.16 4.83 -18.82
N TYR A 64 5.62 3.59 -19.01
CA TYR A 64 6.27 2.77 -17.98
C TYR A 64 7.44 2.00 -18.60
N LEU A 65 8.47 1.71 -17.80
CA LEU A 65 9.51 0.75 -18.14
C LEU A 65 9.15 -0.63 -17.60
N ALA A 66 9.42 -1.69 -18.37
CA ALA A 66 9.28 -3.05 -17.89
C ALA A 66 10.47 -3.42 -17.00
N SER A 67 10.21 -4.16 -15.92
CA SER A 67 11.24 -4.68 -15.03
C SER A 67 10.71 -5.92 -14.30
N LYS A 68 11.51 -6.46 -13.41
CA LYS A 68 11.17 -7.57 -12.52
C LYS A 68 11.39 -7.13 -11.08
N LEU A 69 10.47 -7.49 -10.21
CA LEU A 69 10.58 -7.31 -8.78
C LEU A 69 10.78 -8.69 -8.17
N TRP A 70 11.89 -8.87 -7.47
CA TRP A 70 12.13 -10.04 -6.64
C TRP A 70 11.74 -9.70 -5.22
N TYR A 71 11.22 -10.67 -4.50
CA TYR A 71 10.76 -10.48 -3.12
C TYR A 71 10.99 -11.75 -2.33
N LYS A 72 11.22 -11.59 -1.01
CA LYS A 72 11.11 -12.70 -0.07
C LYS A 72 9.74 -12.69 0.56
N ASP A 73 9.02 -13.80 0.44
CA ASP A 73 7.78 -13.99 1.17
C ASP A 73 8.05 -14.48 2.61
N ASN A 74 6.98 -14.83 3.32
CA ASN A 74 7.04 -15.25 4.72
C ASN A 74 7.68 -16.64 4.91
N THR A 75 7.99 -17.34 3.81
CA THR A 75 8.76 -18.59 3.82
C THR A 75 10.27 -18.35 3.68
N GLU A 76 10.70 -17.09 3.64
CA GLU A 76 12.06 -16.62 3.38
C GLU A 76 12.64 -17.04 2.02
N THR A 77 11.81 -17.60 1.14
CA THR A 77 12.21 -17.99 -0.22
C THR A 77 12.08 -16.81 -1.18
N TRP A 78 13.00 -16.73 -2.14
CA TRP A 78 12.95 -15.71 -3.19
C TRP A 78 12.01 -16.15 -4.31
N ASP A 79 11.09 -15.25 -4.65
CA ASP A 79 10.27 -15.35 -5.86
C ASP A 79 10.30 -14.01 -6.63
N SER A 80 9.70 -13.97 -7.82
CA SER A 80 9.70 -12.79 -8.67
C SER A 80 8.43 -12.59 -9.47
N VAL A 81 8.06 -11.32 -9.65
CA VAL A 81 6.93 -10.90 -10.48
C VAL A 81 7.37 -9.89 -11.53
N ARG A 82 6.73 -9.95 -12.70
CA ARG A 82 6.92 -8.93 -13.75
C ARG A 82 6.18 -7.66 -13.35
N ILE A 83 6.89 -6.55 -13.42
CA ILE A 83 6.35 -5.23 -13.10
C ILE A 83 6.57 -4.24 -14.23
N LYS A 84 5.76 -3.18 -14.19
CA LYS A 84 5.99 -1.94 -14.91
C LYS A 84 6.25 -0.84 -13.90
N LEU A 85 7.32 -0.09 -14.07
CA LEU A 85 7.72 1.00 -13.17
C LEU A 85 7.71 2.34 -13.89
N ARG A 86 7.36 3.39 -13.15
CA ARG A 86 7.49 4.79 -13.59
C ARG A 86 7.83 5.71 -12.43
N ALA A 87 8.52 6.81 -12.72
CA ALA A 87 8.77 7.85 -11.74
C ALA A 87 7.50 8.65 -11.45
N ARG A 88 7.32 9.11 -10.21
CA ARG A 88 6.21 9.99 -9.79
C ARG A 88 6.70 11.22 -9.05
N GLY A 89 5.79 12.19 -8.95
CA GLY A 89 6.01 13.46 -8.28
C GLY A 89 6.71 14.46 -9.21
N ASN A 90 6.34 15.73 -9.12
CA ASN A 90 6.94 16.77 -9.96
C ASN A 90 8.30 17.17 -9.37
N TYR A 91 8.28 17.67 -8.13
CA TYR A 91 9.48 18.14 -7.43
C TYR A 91 10.50 17.01 -7.20
N ARG A 92 10.08 15.89 -6.58
CA ARG A 92 10.99 14.79 -6.24
C ARG A 92 11.59 14.14 -7.50
N ARG A 93 10.89 14.14 -8.62
CA ARG A 93 11.45 13.63 -9.88
C ARG A 93 12.53 14.56 -10.44
N ALA A 94 12.37 15.87 -10.34
CA ALA A 94 13.39 16.81 -10.79
C ALA A 94 14.61 16.82 -9.84
N ASN A 95 14.36 16.79 -8.53
CA ASN A 95 15.37 17.15 -7.53
C ASN A 95 15.95 15.98 -6.72
N CYS A 96 15.31 14.82 -6.67
CA CYS A 96 15.84 13.66 -5.93
C CYS A 96 16.72 12.78 -6.81
N TYR A 97 17.71 12.15 -6.19
CA TYR A 97 18.43 11.04 -6.78
C TYR A 97 17.48 9.86 -7.03
N PHE A 98 16.82 9.36 -5.99
CA PHE A 98 15.75 8.37 -6.13
C PHE A 98 14.40 9.08 -6.22
N ALA A 99 13.81 9.07 -7.42
CA ALA A 99 12.42 9.49 -7.58
C ALA A 99 11.49 8.40 -7.01
N PRO A 100 10.42 8.76 -6.28
CA PRO A 100 9.41 7.78 -5.88
C PRO A 100 8.83 7.08 -7.11
N LEU A 101 8.49 5.81 -6.96
CA LEU A 101 8.04 4.97 -8.06
C LEU A 101 6.55 4.62 -7.95
N LYS A 102 5.93 4.42 -9.10
CA LYS A 102 4.66 3.69 -9.21
C LYS A 102 4.93 2.35 -9.87
N LEU A 103 4.66 1.27 -9.15
CA LEU A 103 4.78 -0.10 -9.64
C LEU A 103 3.41 -0.58 -10.10
N LYS A 104 3.36 -1.30 -11.22
CA LYS A 104 2.15 -1.89 -11.78
C LYS A 104 2.40 -3.32 -12.20
N LEU A 105 1.61 -4.25 -11.67
CA LEU A 105 1.58 -5.65 -12.05
C LEU A 105 0.39 -5.89 -12.99
N LYS A 106 0.47 -6.91 -13.85
CA LYS A 106 -0.74 -7.44 -14.49
C LYS A 106 -1.46 -8.30 -13.47
N LYS A 107 -2.80 -8.36 -13.53
CA LYS A 107 -3.59 -9.25 -12.67
C LYS A 107 -3.10 -10.70 -12.74
N ALA A 108 -2.77 -11.17 -13.96
CA ALA A 108 -2.26 -12.52 -14.16
C ALA A 108 -0.91 -12.79 -13.49
N ASP A 109 -0.02 -11.80 -13.44
CA ASP A 109 1.30 -11.92 -12.77
C ASP A 109 1.18 -11.81 -11.24
N ALA A 110 0.05 -11.30 -10.70
CA ALA A 110 -0.16 -11.13 -9.26
C ALA A 110 -0.95 -12.29 -8.61
N ARG A 111 -1.68 -13.09 -9.39
CA ARG A 111 -2.44 -14.25 -8.88
C ARG A 111 -1.49 -15.30 -8.30
N GLY A 112 -1.83 -15.84 -7.13
CA GLY A 112 -1.01 -16.84 -6.44
C GLY A 112 0.27 -16.28 -5.82
N THR A 113 0.43 -14.96 -5.77
CA THR A 113 1.58 -14.27 -5.16
C THR A 113 1.12 -13.43 -3.98
N ILE A 114 2.07 -12.91 -3.18
CA ILE A 114 1.76 -11.99 -2.08
C ILE A 114 1.10 -10.66 -2.53
N PHE A 115 1.13 -10.38 -3.84
CA PHE A 115 0.54 -9.18 -4.44
C PHE A 115 -0.88 -9.41 -4.95
N GLU A 116 -1.48 -10.59 -4.71
CA GLU A 116 -2.85 -10.87 -5.12
C GLU A 116 -3.83 -9.83 -4.57
N GLY A 117 -4.79 -9.42 -5.41
CA GLY A 117 -5.70 -8.31 -5.12
C GLY A 117 -5.08 -6.90 -5.22
N ASN A 118 -3.74 -6.78 -5.24
CA ASN A 118 -3.03 -5.50 -5.26
C ASN A 118 -2.10 -5.37 -6.48
N THR A 119 -2.56 -4.71 -7.53
CA THR A 119 -1.81 -4.63 -8.80
C THR A 119 -1.08 -3.31 -9.03
N LYS A 120 -1.22 -2.34 -8.11
CA LYS A 120 -0.62 -1.00 -8.24
C LYS A 120 -0.09 -0.56 -6.88
N PHE A 121 1.19 -0.22 -6.84
CA PHE A 121 1.85 0.23 -5.62
C PHE A 121 2.51 1.59 -5.83
N LYS A 122 2.56 2.39 -4.77
CA LYS A 122 3.41 3.58 -4.69
C LYS A 122 4.57 3.24 -3.79
N LEU A 123 5.79 3.28 -4.32
CA LEU A 123 7.02 3.03 -3.59
C LEU A 123 7.70 4.36 -3.30
N VAL A 124 7.86 4.67 -2.02
CA VAL A 124 8.59 5.86 -1.54
C VAL A 124 10.02 5.44 -1.28
N LEU A 125 10.97 6.25 -1.76
CA LEU A 125 12.42 6.04 -1.61
C LEU A 125 13.02 7.26 -0.89
N PRO A 126 14.20 7.20 -0.25
CA PRO A 126 14.91 8.39 0.21
C PRO A 126 15.23 9.32 -0.95
N CYS A 127 15.35 10.63 -0.70
CA CYS A 127 15.59 11.58 -1.80
C CYS A 127 17.05 11.56 -2.29
N LEU A 128 18.03 11.48 -1.39
CA LEU A 128 19.47 11.51 -1.70
C LEU A 128 20.19 10.28 -1.13
N MET A 129 21.41 10.02 -1.60
CA MET A 129 22.26 8.91 -1.15
C MET A 129 23.07 9.31 0.10
N GLU A 130 22.42 9.49 1.23
CA GLU A 130 23.08 9.88 2.49
C GLU A 130 22.62 8.98 3.62
N LYS A 131 23.51 8.79 4.61
CA LYS A 131 23.37 7.78 5.66
C LYS A 131 22.09 7.88 6.51
N ASN A 132 21.48 9.06 6.60
CA ASN A 132 20.31 9.31 7.45
C ASN A 132 19.04 9.67 6.65
N ASN A 133 19.03 9.53 5.32
CA ASN A 133 17.87 9.96 4.53
C ASN A 133 16.65 9.05 4.68
N ASP A 134 16.84 7.84 5.18
CA ASP A 134 15.75 6.91 5.48
C ASP A 134 14.87 7.43 6.62
N ASP A 135 15.41 8.30 7.50
CA ASP A 135 14.65 8.94 8.58
C ASP A 135 13.44 9.72 8.03
N PHE A 136 13.57 10.35 6.86
CA PHE A 136 12.45 11.05 6.24
C PHE A 136 11.38 10.09 5.72
N VAL A 137 11.78 8.92 5.22
CA VAL A 137 10.84 7.86 4.81
C VAL A 137 10.13 7.29 6.03
N LEU A 138 10.85 7.07 7.14
CA LEU A 138 10.27 6.61 8.40
C LEU A 138 9.30 7.64 8.99
N LYS A 139 9.63 8.94 8.93
CA LYS A 139 8.69 10.02 9.32
C LYS A 139 7.43 10.01 8.47
N GLU A 140 7.56 9.85 7.14
CA GLU A 140 6.41 9.74 6.24
C GLU A 140 5.56 8.50 6.57
N TYR A 141 6.19 7.36 6.84
CA TYR A 141 5.52 6.14 7.28
C TYR A 141 4.75 6.33 8.60
N LEU A 142 5.38 6.92 9.61
CA LEU A 142 4.73 7.22 10.90
C LEU A 142 3.54 8.17 10.73
N ALA A 143 3.63 9.15 9.83
CA ALA A 143 2.50 10.03 9.51
C ALA A 143 1.32 9.25 8.92
N TYR A 144 1.56 8.30 8.02
CA TYR A 144 0.49 7.41 7.53
C TYR A 144 -0.08 6.54 8.65
N LYS A 145 0.76 5.96 9.52
CA LYS A 145 0.29 5.15 10.66
C LYS A 145 -0.54 5.92 11.67
N LEU A 146 -0.17 7.16 11.97
CA LEU A 146 -1.00 8.04 12.78
C LEU A 146 -2.35 8.32 12.08
N TYR A 147 -2.32 8.57 10.77
CA TYR A 147 -3.53 8.84 9.99
C TYR A 147 -4.48 7.63 9.92
N GLU A 148 -3.95 6.40 9.89
CA GLU A 148 -4.72 5.15 9.96
C GLU A 148 -5.61 5.09 11.23
N ILE A 149 -5.17 5.66 12.35
CA ILE A 149 -5.88 5.66 13.64
C ILE A 149 -7.01 6.71 13.67
N ILE A 150 -6.74 7.90 13.13
CA ILE A 150 -7.63 9.06 13.31
C ILE A 150 -8.64 9.25 12.17
N ALA A 151 -8.41 8.64 11.00
CA ALA A 151 -9.23 8.83 9.81
C ALA A 151 -9.87 7.52 9.34
N SER A 152 -11.18 7.57 9.08
CA SER A 152 -11.95 6.45 8.52
C SER A 152 -11.48 6.03 7.12
N TYR A 153 -10.91 6.97 6.35
CA TYR A 153 -10.35 6.72 5.03
C TYR A 153 -8.86 7.03 5.02
N HIS A 154 -8.04 5.99 4.90
CA HIS A 154 -6.58 6.09 4.98
C HIS A 154 -5.89 5.17 3.96
N PHE A 155 -4.63 5.45 3.68
CA PHE A 155 -3.79 4.54 2.89
C PHE A 155 -3.18 3.49 3.79
N LYS A 156 -3.26 2.22 3.38
CA LYS A 156 -2.51 1.14 4.02
C LYS A 156 -1.05 1.21 3.59
N THR A 157 -0.15 1.11 4.55
CA THR A 157 1.29 1.19 4.34
C THR A 157 2.01 0.01 4.96
N ARG A 158 3.13 -0.39 4.36
CA ARG A 158 4.03 -1.45 4.81
C ARG A 158 5.47 -1.02 4.48
N LEU A 159 6.40 -1.21 5.41
CA LEU A 159 7.82 -0.93 5.17
C LEU A 159 8.43 -1.97 4.23
N THR A 160 9.51 -1.59 3.55
CA THR A 160 10.26 -2.50 2.68
C THR A 160 11.75 -2.21 2.81
N ARG A 161 12.57 -3.25 2.71
CA ARG A 161 14.02 -3.16 2.53
C ARG A 161 14.32 -3.49 1.08
N ILE A 162 15.12 -2.64 0.43
CA ILE A 162 15.28 -2.63 -1.01
C ILE A 162 16.77 -2.78 -1.35
N ASP A 163 17.09 -3.87 -2.02
CA ASP A 163 18.32 -3.98 -2.78
C ASP A 163 18.07 -3.43 -4.19
N LEU A 164 18.56 -2.22 -4.47
CA LEU A 164 18.43 -1.59 -5.79
C LEU A 164 19.71 -1.78 -6.60
N ILE A 165 19.61 -2.55 -7.69
CA ILE A 165 20.63 -2.65 -8.72
C ILE A 165 20.36 -1.57 -9.78
N GLU A 166 21.04 -0.44 -9.66
CA GLU A 166 20.97 0.66 -10.62
C GLU A 166 21.75 0.33 -11.88
N GLU A 167 21.05 0.30 -13.01
CA GLU A 167 21.66 0.14 -14.33
C GLU A 167 22.14 1.49 -14.88
N ARG A 168 23.43 1.58 -15.12
CA ARG A 168 24.06 2.65 -15.90
C ARG A 168 24.65 2.06 -17.16
N ARG A 169 24.71 2.84 -18.24
CA ARG A 169 25.13 2.42 -19.59
C ARG A 169 26.18 1.30 -19.67
N LYS A 170 27.24 1.35 -18.84
CA LYS A 170 28.33 0.35 -18.83
C LYS A 170 28.63 -0.22 -17.43
N ARG A 171 27.84 0.10 -16.40
CA ARG A 171 28.14 -0.23 -15.00
C ARG A 171 26.85 -0.45 -14.21
N THR A 172 26.92 -1.29 -13.19
CA THR A 172 25.85 -1.46 -12.21
C THR A 172 26.31 -0.94 -10.86
N ASN A 173 25.47 -0.19 -10.17
CA ASN A 173 25.69 0.23 -8.79
C ASN A 173 24.62 -0.41 -7.92
N THR A 174 24.99 -0.93 -6.76
CA THR A 174 24.03 -1.48 -5.80
C THR A 174 23.81 -0.49 -4.67
N HIS A 175 22.55 -0.26 -4.34
CA HIS A 175 22.13 0.58 -3.21
C HIS A 175 21.29 -0.28 -2.27
N GLN A 176 21.57 -0.19 -0.97
CA GLN A 176 20.72 -0.75 0.08
C GLN A 176 19.91 0.40 0.68
N ILE A 177 18.59 0.27 0.62
CA ILE A 177 17.63 1.32 0.94
C ILE A 177 16.52 0.74 1.82
#